data_AF-A0A2G9S4V6-F1
#
_entry.id   AF-A0A2G9S4V6-F1
#
_cell.length_a   1.000
_cell.length_b   1.000
_cell.length_c   1.000
_cell.angle_alpha   90.00
_cell.angle_beta   90.00
_cell.angle_gamma   90.00
#
_symmetry.space_group_name_H-M   'P 1'
#
loop_
_entity.id
_entity.type
_entity.pdbx_description
1 polymer ?
#
loop_
_entity_poly.entity_id
_entity_poly.type
_entity_poly.pdbx_seq_one_letter_code
_entity_poly.pdbx_strand_id
1 'polypeptide(L)'
;MANASELLNFIKQDRDLSRITLDAQDVLAHLVQMAFKYLVHCLQSELSNYMPAFLYDPEENNLQRPKIDEVLNTLTGAMSLLRRCRVNAALTIQLFSQLFHFINMWLFNRLVTDPDSGLCSHYWGAIIRQQLAHIEAWAEKQGLELAADCHLSRIVQATTLLTMDKYSPQDIPNINNTCFKLNSLQLHALLTNYHCAPDEPYIPTELIENVVSVAENTADELARSDGRDVQLEEDPDLQLPFLLPEDGYSCDVVRNIPNGLQEFLDPLCQRGFCRLIPHTRSPGTWTIFFEGADYENHMLSESPDM
;
A
#
# COMPACT_ATOMS: atom_id res chain seq x y z
N MET A 1 3.99 -12.58 -11.06
CA MET A 1 4.66 -11.76 -10.04
C MET A 1 5.56 -12.61 -9.14
N ALA A 2 5.05 -13.35 -8.14
CA ALA A 2 5.85 -14.12 -7.17
C ALA A 2 6.95 -15.00 -7.80
N ASN A 3 6.58 -15.92 -8.70
CA ASN A 3 7.55 -16.83 -9.33
C ASN A 3 8.61 -16.08 -10.15
N ALA A 4 8.23 -14.98 -10.81
CA ALA A 4 9.14 -14.18 -11.61
C ALA A 4 10.12 -13.39 -10.73
N SER A 5 9.67 -12.88 -9.59
CA SER A 5 10.54 -12.19 -8.63
C SER A 5 11.52 -13.17 -7.95
N GLU A 6 11.06 -14.38 -7.61
CA GLU A 6 11.91 -15.45 -7.07
C GLU A 6 12.97 -15.87 -8.11
N LEU A 7 12.56 -16.14 -9.34
CA LEU A 7 13.49 -16.49 -10.42
C LEU A 7 14.52 -15.39 -10.68
N LEU A 8 14.07 -14.13 -10.70
CA LEU A 8 14.97 -12.99 -10.85
C LEU A 8 16.00 -12.93 -9.72
N ASN A 9 15.59 -13.16 -8.47
CA ASN A 9 16.50 -13.23 -7.33
C ASN A 9 17.56 -14.33 -7.52
N PHE A 10 17.14 -15.55 -7.88
CA PHE A 10 18.08 -16.65 -8.15
C PHE A 10 19.10 -16.28 -9.23
N ILE A 11 18.66 -15.71 -10.34
CA ILE A 11 19.55 -15.35 -11.46
C ILE A 11 20.50 -14.22 -11.07
N LYS A 12 20.02 -13.21 -10.35
CA LYS A 12 20.83 -12.06 -9.91
C LYS A 12 21.91 -12.46 -8.92
N GLN A 13 21.59 -13.36 -8.00
CA GLN A 13 22.50 -13.77 -6.94
C GLN A 13 23.48 -14.86 -7.39
N ASP A 14 23.16 -15.63 -8.43
CA ASP A 14 24.02 -16.72 -8.90
C ASP A 14 25.37 -16.23 -9.47
N ARG A 15 26.46 -16.81 -8.97
CA ARG A 15 27.85 -16.41 -9.29
C ARG A 15 28.21 -16.55 -10.77
N ASP A 16 27.61 -17.50 -11.47
CA ASP A 16 27.94 -17.86 -12.85
C ASP A 16 26.94 -17.22 -13.82
N LEU A 17 25.65 -17.25 -13.47
CA LEU A 17 24.58 -16.75 -14.33
C LEU A 17 24.44 -15.22 -14.28
N SER A 18 24.70 -14.57 -13.14
CA SER A 18 24.38 -13.15 -12.96
C SER A 18 25.00 -12.25 -14.04
N ARG A 19 26.28 -12.49 -14.39
CA ARG A 19 27.00 -11.65 -15.37
C ARG A 19 26.63 -11.91 -16.82
N ILE A 20 26.10 -13.09 -17.14
CA ILE A 20 25.81 -13.49 -18.52
C ILE A 20 24.32 -13.37 -18.87
N THR A 21 23.47 -13.01 -17.91
CA THR A 21 22.01 -12.97 -18.06
C THR A 21 21.41 -11.58 -17.86
N LEU A 22 22.21 -10.50 -17.95
CA LEU A 22 21.76 -9.12 -17.68
C LEU A 22 20.48 -8.75 -18.45
N ASP A 23 20.45 -9.01 -19.77
CA ASP A 23 19.25 -8.74 -20.59
C ASP A 23 18.01 -9.50 -20.09
N ALA A 24 18.18 -10.76 -19.67
CA ALA A 24 17.08 -11.57 -19.16
C ALA A 24 16.64 -11.09 -17.76
N GLN A 25 17.55 -10.58 -16.94
CA GLN A 25 17.23 -9.99 -15.64
C GLN A 25 16.42 -8.71 -15.80
N ASP A 26 16.76 -7.86 -16.75
CA ASP A 26 16.01 -6.63 -17.06
C ASP A 26 14.60 -6.96 -17.56
N VAL A 27 14.48 -7.95 -18.47
CA VAL A 27 13.17 -8.44 -18.94
C VAL A 27 12.36 -8.99 -17.77
N LEU A 28 12.94 -9.82 -16.90
CA LEU A 28 12.24 -10.36 -15.74
C LEU A 28 11.82 -9.27 -14.74
N ALA A 29 12.69 -8.30 -14.46
CA ALA A 29 12.38 -7.16 -13.60
C ALA A 29 11.18 -6.37 -14.14
N HIS A 30 11.19 -6.08 -15.45
CA HIS A 30 10.10 -5.42 -16.12
C HIS A 30 8.80 -6.23 -16.07
N LEU A 31 8.86 -7.55 -16.27
CA LEU A 31 7.69 -8.43 -16.18
C LEU A 31 7.11 -8.48 -14.76
N VAL A 32 7.95 -8.45 -13.72
CA VAL A 32 7.50 -8.37 -12.33
C VAL A 32 6.77 -7.06 -12.11
N GLN A 33 7.34 -5.93 -12.53
CA GLN A 33 6.73 -4.61 -12.42
C GLN A 33 5.40 -4.53 -13.18
N MET A 34 5.34 -5.05 -14.42
CA MET A 34 4.11 -5.09 -15.21
C MET A 34 3.03 -5.93 -14.52
N ALA A 35 3.38 -7.13 -14.04
CA ALA A 35 2.45 -7.98 -13.31
C ALA A 35 1.94 -7.32 -12.02
N PHE A 36 2.80 -6.60 -11.30
CA PHE A 36 2.41 -5.79 -10.15
C PHE A 36 1.41 -4.70 -10.55
N LYS A 37 1.74 -3.90 -11.59
CA LYS A 37 0.86 -2.83 -12.08
C LYS A 37 -0.51 -3.34 -12.50
N TYR A 38 -0.57 -4.45 -13.23
CA TYR A 38 -1.85 -5.04 -13.64
C TYR A 38 -2.65 -5.56 -12.44
N LEU A 39 -2.00 -6.18 -11.45
CA LEU A 39 -2.67 -6.64 -10.24
C LEU A 39 -3.25 -5.47 -9.43
N VAL A 40 -2.48 -4.39 -9.25
CA VAL A 40 -2.94 -3.15 -8.61
C VAL A 40 -4.16 -2.59 -9.35
N HIS A 41 -4.08 -2.49 -10.68
CA HIS A 41 -5.19 -1.99 -11.49
C HIS A 41 -6.47 -2.83 -11.35
N CYS A 42 -6.35 -4.17 -11.37
CA CYS A 42 -7.49 -5.06 -11.16
C CYS A 42 -8.14 -4.84 -9.78
N LEU A 43 -7.32 -4.77 -8.73
CA LEU A 43 -7.80 -4.58 -7.36
C LEU A 43 -8.42 -3.19 -7.15
N GLN A 44 -7.82 -2.13 -7.69
CA GLN A 44 -8.41 -0.78 -7.66
C GLN A 44 -9.73 -0.72 -8.43
N SER A 45 -9.81 -1.38 -9.59
CA SER A 45 -11.07 -1.48 -10.35
C SER A 45 -12.15 -2.23 -9.58
N GLU A 46 -11.78 -3.26 -8.82
CA GLU A 46 -12.71 -3.99 -7.96
C GLU A 46 -13.18 -3.12 -6.78
N LEU A 47 -12.23 -2.47 -6.07
CA LEU A 47 -12.52 -1.54 -4.98
C LEU A 47 -13.43 -0.40 -5.42
N SER A 48 -13.22 0.17 -6.62
CA SER A 48 -14.02 1.26 -7.17
C SER A 48 -15.52 0.96 -7.16
N ASN A 49 -15.92 -0.31 -7.39
CA ASN A 49 -17.33 -0.72 -7.36
C ASN A 49 -17.96 -0.64 -5.96
N TYR A 50 -17.13 -0.71 -4.91
CA TYR A 50 -17.56 -0.73 -3.52
C TYR A 50 -17.26 0.57 -2.77
N MET A 51 -16.45 1.47 -3.32
CA MET A 51 -16.16 2.78 -2.73
C MET A 51 -17.41 3.61 -2.38
N PRO A 52 -18.52 3.59 -3.15
CA PRO A 52 -19.76 4.27 -2.75
C PRO A 52 -20.33 3.82 -1.39
N ALA A 53 -19.93 2.64 -0.88
CA ALA A 53 -20.33 2.15 0.44
C ALA A 53 -19.97 3.10 1.59
N PHE A 54 -18.91 3.89 1.45
CA PHE A 54 -18.52 4.90 2.44
C PHE A 54 -19.48 6.08 2.52
N LEU A 55 -20.26 6.31 1.46
CA LEU A 55 -21.12 7.47 1.29
C LEU A 55 -22.61 7.11 1.43
N TYR A 56 -22.92 5.94 1.99
CA TYR A 56 -24.29 5.58 2.34
C TYR A 56 -24.59 5.91 3.79
N ASP A 57 -25.73 6.57 3.99
CA ASP A 57 -26.19 6.92 5.32
C ASP A 57 -26.56 5.64 6.09
N PRO A 58 -25.89 5.33 7.22
CA PRO A 58 -26.21 4.17 8.04
C PRO A 58 -27.64 4.20 8.62
N GLU A 59 -28.25 5.38 8.75
CA GLU A 59 -29.62 5.52 9.23
C GLU A 59 -30.66 5.11 8.17
N GLU A 60 -30.29 5.18 6.88
CA GLU A 60 -31.11 4.69 5.79
C GLU A 60 -31.04 3.16 5.69
N ASN A 61 -31.85 2.48 6.52
CA ASN A 61 -31.99 1.02 6.58
C ASN A 61 -32.33 0.39 5.22
N ASN A 62 -31.32 0.11 4.40
CA ASN A 62 -31.44 -0.56 3.12
C ASN A 62 -30.54 -1.81 3.07
N LEU A 63 -31.16 -2.97 3.27
CA LEU A 63 -30.49 -4.29 3.29
C LEU A 63 -29.76 -4.65 1.98
N GLN A 64 -30.04 -3.97 0.87
CA GLN A 64 -29.46 -4.24 -0.44
C GLN A 64 -28.23 -3.39 -0.78
N ARG A 65 -27.82 -2.46 0.08
CA ARG A 65 -26.68 -1.57 -0.20
C ARG A 65 -25.35 -2.27 0.13
N PRO A 66 -24.30 -2.09 -0.71
CA PRO A 66 -22.96 -2.53 -0.39
C PRO A 66 -22.52 -1.94 0.94
N LYS A 67 -21.99 -2.79 1.83
CA LYS A 67 -21.42 -2.36 3.10
C LYS A 67 -19.92 -2.18 2.95
N ILE A 68 -19.30 -1.48 3.90
CA ILE A 68 -17.84 -1.41 4.05
C ILE A 68 -17.19 -2.80 4.07
N ASP A 69 -17.96 -3.83 4.48
CA ASP A 69 -17.57 -5.23 4.44
C ASP A 69 -17.06 -5.67 3.06
N GLU A 70 -17.60 -5.15 1.95
CA GLU A 70 -17.11 -5.54 0.60
C GLU A 70 -15.74 -4.95 0.26
N VAL A 71 -15.45 -3.74 0.75
CA VAL A 71 -14.11 -3.15 0.67
C VAL A 71 -13.13 -4.00 1.48
N LEU A 72 -13.50 -4.37 2.71
CA LEU A 72 -12.69 -5.25 3.57
C LEU A 72 -12.53 -6.66 2.99
N ASN A 73 -13.55 -7.21 2.33
CA ASN A 73 -13.51 -8.50 1.66
C ASN A 73 -12.51 -8.46 0.50
N THR A 74 -12.50 -7.38 -0.29
CA THR A 74 -11.53 -7.18 -1.38
C THR A 74 -10.11 -7.15 -0.84
N LEU A 75 -9.84 -6.35 0.20
CA LEU A 75 -8.52 -6.27 0.84
C LEU A 75 -8.09 -7.63 1.44
N THR A 76 -9.02 -8.33 2.10
CA THR A 76 -8.78 -9.64 2.71
C THR A 76 -8.52 -10.72 1.66
N GLY A 77 -9.27 -10.69 0.54
CA GLY A 77 -9.09 -11.58 -0.60
C GLY A 77 -7.73 -11.38 -1.26
N ALA A 78 -7.32 -10.13 -1.47
CA ALA A 78 -5.99 -9.78 -1.95
C ALA A 78 -4.90 -10.31 -1.02
N MET A 79 -4.99 -10.04 0.29
CA MET A 79 -3.98 -10.50 1.26
C MET A 79 -3.89 -12.03 1.30
N SER A 80 -5.03 -12.71 1.26
CA SER A 80 -5.10 -14.17 1.25
C SER A 80 -4.44 -14.76 -0.01
N LEU A 81 -4.66 -14.14 -1.17
CA LEU A 81 -4.03 -14.52 -2.42
C LEU A 81 -2.50 -14.33 -2.37
N LEU A 82 -2.04 -13.16 -1.90
CA LEU A 82 -0.60 -12.85 -1.79
C LEU A 82 0.11 -13.83 -0.85
N ARG A 83 -0.49 -14.13 0.32
CA ARG A 83 0.04 -15.14 1.27
C ARG A 83 0.08 -16.53 0.67
N ARG A 84 -0.99 -16.98 0.01
CA ARG A 84 -1.06 -18.30 -0.64
C ARG A 84 -0.01 -18.44 -1.74
N CYS A 85 0.22 -17.37 -2.50
CA CYS A 85 1.24 -17.32 -3.55
C CYS A 85 2.64 -17.02 -3.01
N ARG A 86 2.82 -16.89 -1.69
CA ARG A 86 4.09 -16.53 -1.02
C ARG A 86 4.77 -15.32 -1.65
N VAL A 87 4.00 -14.29 -1.95
CA VAL A 87 4.55 -13.03 -2.44
C VAL A 87 5.42 -12.40 -1.35
N ASN A 88 6.58 -11.88 -1.74
CA ASN A 88 7.51 -11.20 -0.84
C ASN A 88 6.80 -10.05 -0.07
N ALA A 89 7.18 -9.87 1.20
CA ALA A 89 6.56 -8.89 2.08
C ALA A 89 6.68 -7.45 1.55
N ALA A 90 7.82 -7.06 0.98
CA ALA A 90 8.02 -5.73 0.43
C ALA A 90 7.12 -5.46 -0.80
N LEU A 91 6.87 -6.46 -1.64
CA LEU A 91 5.90 -6.36 -2.75
C LEU A 91 4.46 -6.29 -2.22
N THR A 92 4.18 -6.99 -1.12
CA THR A 92 2.86 -6.96 -0.46
C THR A 92 2.59 -5.57 0.13
N ILE A 93 3.55 -4.97 0.84
CA ILE A 93 3.45 -3.62 1.39
C ILE A 93 3.26 -2.60 0.26
N GLN A 94 4.07 -2.64 -0.79
CA GLN A 94 3.92 -1.75 -1.94
C GLN A 94 2.53 -1.87 -2.60
N LEU A 95 1.99 -3.08 -2.71
CA LEU A 95 0.66 -3.28 -3.28
C LEU A 95 -0.42 -2.66 -2.40
N PHE A 96 -0.37 -2.87 -1.08
CA PHE A 96 -1.35 -2.28 -0.17
C PHE A 96 -1.20 -0.76 -0.03
N SER A 97 0.01 -0.21 -0.13
CA SER A 97 0.24 1.23 -0.26
C SER A 97 -0.57 1.83 -1.42
N GLN A 98 -0.58 1.18 -2.59
CA GLN A 98 -1.35 1.62 -3.75
C GLN A 98 -2.87 1.55 -3.51
N LEU A 99 -3.34 0.53 -2.77
CA LEU A 99 -4.77 0.38 -2.45
C LEU A 99 -5.23 1.41 -1.41
N PHE A 100 -4.43 1.63 -0.36
CA PHE A 100 -4.74 2.64 0.65
C PHE A 100 -4.73 4.05 0.05
N HIS A 101 -3.75 4.35 -0.81
CA HIS A 101 -3.72 5.62 -1.55
C HIS A 101 -4.97 5.79 -2.43
N PHE A 102 -5.39 4.73 -3.12
CA PHE A 102 -6.63 4.77 -3.91
C PHE A 102 -7.86 5.10 -3.07
N ILE A 103 -8.01 4.46 -1.90
CA ILE A 103 -9.12 4.71 -0.97
C ILE A 103 -9.08 6.17 -0.48
N ASN A 104 -7.89 6.64 -0.09
CA ASN A 104 -7.66 8.03 0.31
C ASN A 104 -8.05 9.01 -0.78
N MET A 105 -7.46 8.87 -1.97
CA MET A 105 -7.70 9.75 -3.11
C MET A 105 -9.18 9.77 -3.50
N TRP A 106 -9.82 8.60 -3.59
CA TRP A 106 -11.21 8.51 -4.01
C TRP A 106 -12.15 9.25 -3.04
N LEU A 107 -11.98 9.03 -1.73
CA LEU A 107 -12.82 9.69 -0.71
C LEU A 107 -12.49 11.17 -0.59
N PHE A 108 -11.20 11.52 -0.59
CA PHE A 108 -10.75 12.88 -0.43
C PHE A 108 -11.24 13.75 -1.59
N ASN A 109 -11.06 13.28 -2.83
CA ASN A 109 -11.49 14.04 -4.01
C ASN A 109 -13.01 14.21 -4.01
N ARG A 110 -13.79 13.18 -3.61
CA ARG A 110 -15.25 13.33 -3.44
C ARG A 110 -15.63 14.40 -2.44
N LEU A 111 -14.89 14.51 -1.34
CA LEU A 111 -15.17 15.49 -0.30
C LEU A 111 -14.90 16.93 -0.75
N VAL A 112 -13.86 17.17 -1.55
CA VAL A 112 -13.42 18.53 -1.92
C VAL A 112 -13.97 19.02 -3.26
N THR A 113 -14.46 18.13 -4.13
CA THR A 113 -14.91 18.49 -5.51
C THR A 113 -16.43 18.63 -5.66
N ASP A 114 -17.23 18.10 -4.73
CA ASP A 114 -18.69 18.13 -4.81
C ASP A 114 -19.30 18.87 -3.60
N PRO A 115 -19.24 20.22 -3.59
CA PRO A 115 -19.73 21.01 -2.46
C PRO A 115 -21.23 20.82 -2.22
N ASP A 116 -22.03 20.57 -3.26
CA ASP A 116 -23.49 20.42 -3.11
C ASP A 116 -23.90 19.04 -2.56
N SER A 117 -22.95 18.11 -2.39
CA SER A 117 -23.21 16.75 -1.88
C SER A 117 -23.64 16.69 -0.41
N GLY A 118 -23.34 17.72 0.37
CA GLY A 118 -23.53 17.72 1.84
C GLY A 118 -22.55 16.82 2.61
N LEU A 119 -21.60 16.17 1.94
CA LEU A 119 -20.59 15.29 2.56
C LEU A 119 -19.60 16.06 3.44
N CYS A 120 -19.34 17.33 3.13
CA CYS A 120 -18.48 18.19 3.93
C CYS A 120 -19.25 18.72 5.15
N SER A 121 -19.53 17.86 6.14
CA SER A 121 -20.26 18.18 7.36
C SER A 121 -19.74 17.38 8.56
N HIS A 122 -20.06 17.80 9.79
CA HIS A 122 -19.71 17.04 11.00
C HIS A 122 -20.21 15.59 10.93
N TYR A 123 -21.48 15.41 10.52
CA TYR A 123 -22.12 14.10 10.44
C TYR A 123 -21.35 13.14 9.52
N TRP A 124 -21.15 13.55 8.27
CA TRP A 124 -20.43 12.72 7.29
C TRP A 124 -18.95 12.56 7.62
N GLY A 125 -18.32 13.59 8.20
CA GLY A 125 -16.97 13.47 8.76
C GLY A 125 -16.86 12.34 9.78
N ALA A 126 -17.81 12.25 10.72
CA ALA A 126 -17.85 11.19 11.72
C ALA A 126 -18.11 9.81 11.10
N ILE A 127 -19.06 9.70 10.18
CA ILE A 127 -19.37 8.44 9.48
C ILE A 127 -18.15 7.94 8.70
N ILE A 128 -17.55 8.77 7.85
CA ILE A 128 -16.39 8.37 7.04
C ILE A 128 -15.21 8.01 7.95
N ARG A 129 -14.97 8.76 9.03
CA ARG A 129 -13.91 8.45 10.01
C ARG A 129 -14.11 7.07 10.65
N GLN A 130 -15.35 6.74 11.01
CA GLN A 130 -15.70 5.43 11.56
C GLN A 130 -15.43 4.31 10.55
N GLN A 131 -15.80 4.49 9.28
CA GLN A 131 -15.53 3.49 8.23
C GLN A 131 -14.03 3.31 7.98
N LEU A 132 -13.25 4.39 7.96
CA LEU A 132 -11.79 4.33 7.84
C LEU A 132 -11.16 3.57 9.01
N ALA A 133 -11.69 3.71 10.23
CA ALA A 133 -11.18 2.97 11.39
C ALA A 133 -11.30 1.44 11.23
N HIS A 134 -12.29 0.95 10.48
CA HIS A 134 -12.38 -0.48 10.16
C HIS A 134 -11.24 -0.94 9.22
N ILE A 135 -10.81 -0.09 8.30
CA ILE A 135 -9.67 -0.36 7.41
C ILE A 135 -8.35 -0.29 8.17
N GLU A 136 -8.16 0.74 9.01
CA GLU A 136 -6.99 0.88 9.87
C GLU A 136 -6.83 -0.34 10.79
N ALA A 137 -7.90 -0.74 11.48
CA ALA A 137 -7.91 -1.92 12.35
C ALA A 137 -7.71 -3.23 11.58
N TRP A 138 -8.13 -3.31 10.32
CA TRP A 138 -7.82 -4.44 9.45
C TRP A 138 -6.35 -4.46 9.08
N ALA A 139 -5.77 -3.31 8.71
CA ALA A 139 -4.38 -3.18 8.30
C ALA A 139 -3.43 -3.54 9.45
N GLU A 140 -3.71 -3.07 10.67
CA GLU A 140 -2.97 -3.42 11.89
C GLU A 140 -2.93 -4.95 12.11
N LYS A 141 -4.07 -5.64 11.96
CA LYS A 141 -4.12 -7.11 12.06
C LYS A 141 -3.32 -7.83 10.98
N GLN A 142 -3.02 -7.16 9.86
CA GLN A 142 -2.20 -7.72 8.79
C GLN A 142 -0.71 -7.32 8.88
N GLY A 143 -0.32 -6.44 9.81
CA GLY A 143 1.03 -5.86 9.88
C GLY A 143 1.28 -4.78 8.80
N LEU A 144 0.23 -4.05 8.43
CA LEU A 144 0.24 -3.02 7.39
C LEU A 144 -0.10 -1.62 7.94
N GLU A 145 -0.10 -1.44 9.27
CA GLU A 145 -0.47 -0.20 9.95
C GLU A 145 0.33 1.01 9.45
N LEU A 146 1.64 0.89 9.30
CA LEU A 146 2.48 2.00 8.84
C LEU A 146 2.15 2.44 7.41
N ALA A 147 1.80 1.48 6.53
CA ALA A 147 1.39 1.79 5.18
C ALA A 147 -0.01 2.44 5.16
N ALA A 148 -0.94 1.95 5.99
CA ALA A 148 -2.26 2.53 6.12
C ALA A 148 -2.18 3.96 6.67
N ASP A 149 -1.46 4.19 7.77
CA ASP A 149 -1.26 5.50 8.38
C ASP A 149 -0.66 6.50 7.37
N CYS A 150 0.32 6.06 6.58
CA CYS A 150 0.96 6.90 5.58
C CYS A 150 -0.01 7.29 4.45
N HIS A 151 -0.72 6.31 3.88
CA HIS A 151 -1.45 6.47 2.62
C HIS A 151 -2.93 6.81 2.80
N LEU A 152 -3.50 6.68 4.01
CA LEU A 152 -4.84 7.17 4.37
C LEU A 152 -4.80 8.56 5.04
N SER A 153 -3.61 9.10 5.27
CA SER A 153 -3.42 10.25 6.15
C SER A 153 -4.27 11.47 5.79
N ARG A 154 -4.46 11.79 4.50
CA ARG A 154 -5.18 13.02 4.11
C ARG A 154 -6.67 12.93 4.34
N ILE A 155 -7.32 11.82 3.96
CA ILE A 155 -8.74 11.64 4.26
C ILE A 155 -8.98 11.54 5.77
N VAL A 156 -8.05 10.92 6.53
CA VAL A 156 -8.13 10.88 8.00
C VAL A 156 -8.03 12.28 8.60
N GLN A 157 -7.09 13.12 8.12
CA GLN A 157 -6.98 14.51 8.58
C GLN A 157 -8.19 15.34 8.17
N ALA A 158 -8.70 15.18 6.95
CA ALA A 158 -9.89 15.89 6.48
C ALA A 158 -11.12 15.55 7.33
N THR A 159 -11.39 14.27 7.58
CA THR A 159 -12.51 13.84 8.43
C THR A 159 -12.34 14.27 9.89
N THR A 160 -11.10 14.34 10.38
CA THR A 160 -10.80 14.91 11.70
C THR A 160 -11.10 16.41 11.74
N LEU A 161 -10.73 17.17 10.70
CA LEU A 161 -11.06 18.59 10.57
C LEU A 161 -12.58 18.83 10.59
N LEU A 162 -13.35 17.98 9.91
CA LEU A 162 -14.82 18.09 9.89
C LEU A 162 -15.45 17.89 11.28
N THR A 163 -14.81 17.11 12.14
CA THR A 163 -15.35 16.70 13.45
C THR A 163 -14.73 17.43 14.64
N MET A 164 -13.67 18.20 14.44
CA MET A 164 -13.03 18.99 15.49
C MET A 164 -13.61 20.41 15.59
N ASP A 165 -13.32 21.06 16.71
CA ASP A 165 -13.63 22.47 16.94
C ASP A 165 -12.87 23.37 15.97
N LYS A 166 -13.59 24.32 15.36
CA LYS A 166 -13.10 25.20 14.28
C LYS A 166 -13.82 26.54 14.24
N TYR A 167 -14.07 27.14 15.40
CA TYR A 167 -14.92 28.34 15.53
C TYR A 167 -14.24 29.49 16.26
N SER A 168 -13.10 29.25 16.91
CA SER A 168 -12.34 30.23 17.70
C SER A 168 -10.91 30.37 17.20
N PRO A 169 -10.29 31.57 17.30
CA PRO A 169 -8.87 31.74 17.01
C PRO A 169 -7.94 30.82 17.82
N GLN A 170 -8.41 30.33 18.98
CA GLN A 170 -7.68 29.37 19.81
C GLN A 170 -7.58 27.97 19.18
N ASP A 171 -8.44 27.66 18.20
CA ASP A 171 -8.48 26.37 17.51
C ASP A 171 -7.41 26.27 16.42
N ILE A 172 -6.94 27.41 15.90
CA ILE A 172 -5.99 27.49 14.77
C ILE A 172 -4.72 26.63 15.00
N PRO A 173 -4.04 26.68 16.16
CA PRO A 173 -2.87 25.83 16.39
C PRO A 173 -3.22 24.34 16.36
N ASN A 174 -4.39 23.95 16.86
CA ASN A 174 -4.83 22.55 16.87
C ASN A 174 -5.16 22.06 15.45
N ILE A 175 -5.84 22.89 14.65
CA ILE A 175 -6.12 22.61 13.23
C ILE A 175 -4.80 22.41 12.47
N ASN A 176 -3.84 23.31 12.62
CA ASN A 176 -2.56 23.24 11.92
C ASN A 176 -1.73 22.02 12.34
N ASN A 177 -1.74 21.66 13.62
CA ASN A 177 -1.05 20.46 14.12
C ASN A 177 -1.71 19.17 13.64
N THR A 178 -3.03 19.17 13.45
CA THR A 178 -3.79 18.00 13.01
C THR A 178 -3.71 17.82 11.50
N CYS A 179 -3.84 18.91 10.74
CA CYS A 179 -4.04 18.90 9.30
C CYS A 179 -2.76 19.17 8.48
N PHE A 180 -1.60 18.81 9.02
CA PHE A 180 -0.29 19.13 8.44
C PHE A 180 0.01 18.48 7.08
N LYS A 181 -0.79 17.50 6.62
CA LYS A 181 -0.68 16.90 5.28
C LYS A 181 -1.57 17.56 4.23
N LEU A 182 -2.52 18.40 4.66
CA LEU A 182 -3.43 19.11 3.79
C LEU A 182 -2.80 20.43 3.33
N ASN A 183 -2.86 20.70 2.04
CA ASN A 183 -2.33 21.94 1.47
C ASN A 183 -3.34 23.11 1.59
N SER A 184 -2.90 24.31 1.22
CA SER A 184 -3.69 25.53 1.32
C SER A 184 -5.03 25.45 0.57
N LEU A 185 -5.02 24.93 -0.66
CA LEU A 185 -6.22 24.78 -1.50
C LEU A 185 -7.22 23.79 -0.89
N GLN A 186 -6.70 22.69 -0.35
CA GLN A 186 -7.47 21.65 0.31
C GLN A 186 -8.15 22.16 1.58
N LEU A 187 -7.40 22.85 2.45
CA LEU A 187 -7.94 23.44 3.67
C LEU A 187 -8.97 24.52 3.38
N HIS A 188 -8.69 25.39 2.40
CA HIS A 188 -9.64 26.41 1.95
C HIS A 188 -10.95 25.77 1.49
N ALA A 189 -10.89 24.74 0.65
CA ALA A 189 -12.08 24.06 0.13
C ALA A 189 -12.87 23.38 1.25
N LEU A 190 -12.21 22.62 2.13
CA LEU A 190 -12.87 21.92 3.24
C LEU A 190 -13.56 22.89 4.21
N LEU A 191 -12.91 23.99 4.58
CA LEU A 191 -13.48 24.95 5.53
C LEU A 191 -14.57 25.83 4.90
N THR A 192 -14.43 26.22 3.64
CA THR A 192 -15.41 27.09 2.96
C THR A 192 -16.66 26.32 2.56
N ASN A 193 -16.52 25.06 2.15
CA ASN A 193 -17.64 24.22 1.70
C ASN A 193 -18.28 23.43 2.86
N TYR A 194 -17.91 23.75 4.11
CA TYR A 194 -18.42 23.05 5.27
C TYR A 194 -19.89 23.39 5.55
N HIS A 195 -20.72 22.36 5.62
CA HIS A 195 -22.16 22.44 5.89
C HIS A 195 -22.39 22.41 7.40
N CYS A 196 -22.66 23.57 7.97
CA CYS A 196 -22.98 23.72 9.39
C CYS A 196 -24.37 23.14 9.68
N ALA A 197 -24.49 22.39 10.78
CA ALA A 197 -25.79 22.00 11.31
C ALA A 197 -26.59 23.24 11.79
N PRO A 198 -27.94 23.17 11.93
CA PRO A 198 -28.77 24.32 12.32
C PRO A 198 -28.39 24.96 13.67
N ASP A 199 -27.79 24.19 14.56
CA ASP A 199 -27.35 24.53 15.92
C ASP A 199 -25.83 24.76 16.02
N GLU A 200 -25.12 24.70 14.89
CA GLU A 200 -23.67 24.85 14.81
C GLU A 200 -23.28 26.28 14.38
N PRO A 201 -22.28 26.91 15.04
CA PRO A 201 -21.80 28.20 14.61
C PRO A 201 -21.08 28.12 13.27
N TYR A 202 -21.22 29.17 12.45
CA TYR A 202 -20.46 29.30 11.21
C TYR A 202 -18.96 29.46 11.48
N ILE A 203 -18.13 28.88 10.61
CA ILE A 203 -16.67 29.03 10.65
C ILE A 203 -16.32 30.49 10.30
N PRO A 204 -15.60 31.23 11.19
CA PRO A 204 -15.23 32.61 10.90
C PRO A 204 -14.27 32.71 9.70
N THR A 205 -14.52 33.64 8.77
CA THR A 205 -13.64 33.85 7.60
C THR A 205 -12.20 34.14 7.98
N GLU A 206 -11.97 34.92 9.05
CA GLU A 206 -10.63 35.20 9.57
C GLU A 206 -9.90 33.91 10.04
N LEU A 207 -10.63 32.92 10.56
CA LEU A 207 -10.04 31.63 10.93
C LEU A 207 -9.57 30.88 9.69
N ILE A 208 -10.40 30.85 8.65
CA ILE A 208 -10.08 30.21 7.37
C ILE A 208 -8.83 30.85 6.76
N GLU A 209 -8.80 32.17 6.66
CA GLU A 209 -7.66 32.92 6.10
C GLU A 209 -6.35 32.62 6.85
N ASN A 210 -6.40 32.57 8.19
CA ASN A 210 -5.21 32.26 8.99
C ASN A 210 -4.73 30.82 8.81
N VAL A 211 -5.64 29.83 8.82
CA VAL A 211 -5.29 28.41 8.61
C VAL A 211 -4.68 28.22 7.21
N VAL A 212 -5.29 28.81 6.19
CA VAL A 212 -4.81 28.74 4.80
C VAL A 212 -3.43 29.39 4.68
N SER A 213 -3.23 30.58 5.27
CA SER A 213 -1.93 31.25 5.23
C SER A 213 -0.83 30.45 5.92
N VAL A 214 -1.12 29.73 7.01
CA VAL A 214 -0.13 28.84 7.63
C VAL A 214 0.20 27.65 6.71
N ALA A 215 -0.79 27.07 6.04
CA ALA A 215 -0.59 25.97 5.10
C ALA A 215 0.24 26.38 3.86
N GLU A 216 0.05 27.60 3.36
CA GLU A 216 0.84 28.19 2.26
C GLU A 216 2.33 28.27 2.60
N ASN A 217 2.67 28.51 3.87
CA ASN A 217 4.05 28.61 4.37
C ASN A 217 4.59 27.26 4.91
N THR A 218 3.82 26.18 4.84
CA THR A 218 4.22 24.88 5.39
C THR A 218 3.98 23.75 4.39
N ALA A 219 2.75 23.24 4.28
CA ALA A 219 2.40 22.13 3.41
C ALA A 219 2.68 22.44 1.92
N ASP A 220 2.39 23.67 1.48
CA ASP A 220 2.63 24.10 0.11
C ASP A 220 4.12 24.26 -0.20
N GLU A 221 4.89 24.88 0.70
CA GLU A 221 6.35 24.99 0.56
C GLU A 221 7.00 23.61 0.53
N LEU A 222 6.55 22.69 1.38
CA LEU A 222 7.00 21.31 1.39
C LEU A 222 6.70 20.62 0.05
N ALA A 223 5.47 20.75 -0.46
CA ALA A 223 5.09 20.20 -1.76
C ALA A 223 5.99 20.73 -2.89
N ARG A 224 6.21 22.06 -2.94
CA ARG A 224 7.09 22.68 -3.94
C ARG A 224 8.54 22.23 -3.78
N SER A 225 9.03 22.05 -2.56
CA SER A 225 10.39 21.55 -2.28
C SER A 225 10.60 20.11 -2.75
N ASP A 226 9.53 19.31 -2.72
CA ASP A 226 9.49 17.95 -3.27
C ASP A 226 9.30 17.93 -4.81
N GLY A 227 9.22 19.10 -5.46
CA GLY A 227 8.96 19.21 -6.90
C GLY A 227 7.52 18.86 -7.29
N ARG A 228 6.57 18.96 -6.35
CA ARG A 228 5.14 18.70 -6.57
C ARG A 228 4.37 20.02 -6.66
N ASP A 229 3.36 20.05 -7.52
CA ASP A 229 2.43 21.17 -7.60
C ASP A 229 1.43 21.15 -6.44
N VAL A 230 1.00 22.34 -6.00
CA VAL A 230 -0.09 22.48 -5.04
C VAL A 230 -1.42 22.35 -5.79
N GLN A 231 -2.17 21.29 -5.49
CA GLN A 231 -3.41 20.94 -6.19
C GLN A 231 -4.54 20.66 -5.19
N LEU A 232 -5.77 20.92 -5.61
CA LEU A 232 -6.94 20.63 -4.79
C LEU A 232 -7.15 19.12 -4.62
N GLU A 233 -7.11 18.39 -5.73
CA GLU A 233 -7.33 16.95 -5.78
C GLU A 233 -6.05 16.17 -5.50
N GLU A 234 -6.20 15.00 -4.89
CA GLU A 234 -5.15 13.98 -4.79
C GLU A 234 -4.96 13.30 -6.16
N ASP A 235 -3.70 13.07 -6.52
CA ASP A 235 -3.32 12.35 -7.73
C ASP A 235 -3.85 10.90 -7.68
N PRO A 236 -4.56 10.42 -8.71
CA PRO A 236 -4.97 9.02 -8.81
C PRO A 236 -3.80 8.03 -8.76
N ASP A 237 -2.63 8.43 -9.26
CA ASP A 237 -1.43 7.61 -9.28
C ASP A 237 -0.55 7.92 -8.06
N LEU A 238 -0.28 6.90 -7.24
CA LEU A 238 0.72 7.02 -6.18
C LEU A 238 2.12 7.03 -6.80
N GLN A 239 2.75 8.20 -6.81
CA GLN A 239 4.08 8.47 -7.39
C GLN A 239 5.24 7.83 -6.57
N LEU A 240 5.15 6.53 -6.29
CA LEU A 240 6.23 5.75 -5.66
C LEU A 240 6.98 4.92 -6.72
N PRO A 241 8.33 4.90 -6.69
CA PRO A 241 9.07 3.98 -7.53
C PRO A 241 8.76 2.54 -7.14
N PHE A 242 8.59 1.68 -8.14
CA PHE A 242 8.48 0.25 -7.91
C PHE A 242 9.86 -0.30 -7.50
N LEU A 243 9.92 -0.94 -6.33
CA LEU A 243 11.16 -1.49 -5.79
C LEU A 243 11.09 -3.01 -5.76
N LEU A 244 12.08 -3.65 -6.36
CA LEU A 244 12.27 -5.09 -6.21
C LEU A 244 12.89 -5.36 -4.83
N PRO A 245 12.39 -6.36 -4.09
CA PRO A 245 13.03 -6.80 -2.85
C PRO A 245 14.46 -7.28 -3.10
N GLU A 246 15.35 -7.04 -2.16
CA GLU A 246 16.71 -7.60 -2.17
C GLU A 246 16.80 -8.88 -1.33
N ASP A 247 15.88 -9.05 -0.38
CA ASP A 247 15.85 -10.14 0.61
C ASP A 247 14.42 -10.67 0.84
N GLY A 248 14.29 -11.67 1.72
CA GLY A 248 13.00 -12.23 2.12
C GLY A 248 12.42 -13.18 1.08
N TYR A 249 13.29 -13.87 0.34
CA TYR A 249 12.90 -14.84 -0.68
C TYR A 249 12.84 -16.25 -0.12
N SER A 250 12.10 -17.14 -0.79
CA SER A 250 11.87 -18.50 -0.30
C SER A 250 13.15 -19.31 -0.13
N CYS A 251 14.17 -19.03 -0.94
CA CYS A 251 15.48 -19.69 -0.88
C CYS A 251 16.21 -19.50 0.46
N ASP A 252 15.91 -18.44 1.20
CA ASP A 252 16.58 -18.12 2.46
C ASP A 252 16.16 -19.09 3.57
N VAL A 253 14.89 -19.51 3.54
CA VAL A 253 14.25 -20.33 4.58
C VAL A 253 14.11 -21.79 4.17
N VAL A 254 13.84 -22.08 2.89
CA VAL A 254 13.64 -23.45 2.42
C VAL A 254 14.95 -24.23 2.48
N ARG A 255 14.87 -25.46 2.98
CA ARG A 255 15.98 -26.42 3.09
C ARG A 255 15.58 -27.74 2.46
N ASN A 256 16.57 -28.46 1.95
CA ASN A 256 16.46 -29.73 1.26
C ASN A 256 15.52 -29.67 0.04
N ILE A 257 15.29 -30.82 -0.58
CA ILE A 257 14.34 -30.95 -1.69
C ILE A 257 12.93 -30.99 -1.10
N PRO A 258 12.00 -30.08 -1.48
CA PRO A 258 10.62 -30.13 -1.05
C PRO A 258 9.95 -31.46 -1.42
N ASN A 259 9.18 -32.00 -0.48
CA ASN A 259 8.36 -33.18 -0.72
C ASN A 259 7.43 -32.94 -1.91
N GLY A 260 7.32 -33.90 -2.82
CA GLY A 260 6.48 -33.78 -4.01
C GLY A 260 7.16 -33.10 -5.22
N LEU A 261 8.37 -32.52 -5.07
CA LEU A 261 9.04 -31.85 -6.18
C LEU A 261 9.41 -32.83 -7.29
N GLN A 262 9.87 -34.03 -6.94
CA GLN A 262 10.26 -35.03 -7.93
C GLN A 262 9.03 -35.50 -8.73
N GLU A 263 7.95 -35.83 -8.04
CA GLU A 263 6.68 -36.24 -8.65
C GLU A 263 6.09 -35.14 -9.55
N PHE A 264 6.27 -33.87 -9.16
CA PHE A 264 5.88 -32.72 -9.97
C PHE A 264 6.73 -32.58 -11.25
N LEU A 265 8.04 -32.81 -11.15
CA LEU A 265 8.98 -32.66 -12.28
C LEU A 265 8.99 -33.85 -13.23
N ASP A 266 8.66 -35.06 -12.76
CA ASP A 266 8.66 -36.30 -13.54
C ASP A 266 8.00 -36.18 -14.93
N PRO A 267 6.77 -35.63 -15.09
CA PRO A 267 6.18 -35.48 -16.42
C PRO A 267 6.93 -34.49 -17.32
N LEU A 268 7.59 -33.49 -16.75
CA LEU A 268 8.43 -32.53 -17.50
C LEU A 268 9.75 -33.17 -17.93
N CYS A 269 10.35 -33.99 -17.05
CA CYS A 269 11.54 -34.77 -17.35
C CYS A 269 11.29 -35.81 -18.44
N GLN A 270 10.18 -36.54 -18.38
CA GLN A 270 9.79 -37.52 -19.42
C GLN A 270 9.59 -36.86 -20.79
N ARG A 271 9.16 -35.60 -20.83
CA ARG A 271 9.02 -34.81 -22.06
C ARG A 271 10.31 -34.13 -22.52
N GLY A 272 11.39 -34.23 -21.74
CA GLY A 272 12.67 -33.60 -22.06
C GLY A 272 12.72 -32.08 -21.84
N PHE A 273 11.78 -31.50 -21.09
CA PHE A 273 11.77 -30.05 -20.79
C PHE A 273 12.75 -29.65 -19.69
N CYS A 274 13.05 -30.55 -18.77
CA CYS A 274 14.02 -30.31 -17.70
C CYS A 274 14.68 -31.61 -17.24
N ARG A 275 15.76 -31.49 -16.45
CA ARG A 275 16.43 -32.62 -15.80
C ARG A 275 16.74 -32.25 -14.35
N LEU A 276 16.37 -33.12 -13.42
CA LEU A 276 16.75 -32.99 -12.01
C LEU A 276 18.10 -33.69 -11.78
N ILE A 277 19.08 -32.96 -11.24
CA ILE A 277 20.41 -33.50 -10.90
C ILE A 277 20.61 -33.30 -9.40
N PRO A 278 20.50 -34.34 -8.56
CA PRO A 278 20.70 -34.20 -7.12
C PRO A 278 22.17 -33.96 -6.79
N HIS A 279 22.45 -32.94 -5.99
CA HIS A 279 23.80 -32.64 -5.51
C HIS A 279 24.03 -33.33 -4.15
N THR A 280 24.61 -34.54 -4.17
CA THR A 280 24.73 -35.42 -2.99
C THR A 280 25.56 -34.86 -1.84
N ARG A 281 26.44 -33.88 -2.11
CA ARG A 281 27.28 -33.20 -1.10
C ARG A 281 26.78 -31.80 -0.71
N SER A 282 25.56 -31.44 -1.13
CA SER A 282 25.00 -30.13 -0.77
C SER A 282 24.62 -30.13 0.72
N PRO A 283 24.85 -29.03 1.47
CA PRO A 283 24.38 -28.88 2.84
C PRO A 283 22.84 -28.74 2.95
N GLY A 284 22.12 -28.92 1.84
CA GLY A 284 20.66 -28.80 1.78
C GLY A 284 20.17 -27.36 1.65
N THR A 285 21.04 -26.41 1.30
CA THR A 285 20.63 -25.02 0.99
C THR A 285 20.30 -24.86 -0.50
N TRP A 286 19.46 -23.88 -0.82
CA TRP A 286 19.12 -23.52 -2.21
C TRP A 286 20.01 -22.43 -2.79
N THR A 287 20.73 -21.72 -1.92
CA THR A 287 21.59 -20.57 -2.25
C THR A 287 22.99 -20.99 -2.66
N ILE A 288 23.17 -22.25 -3.09
CA ILE A 288 24.50 -22.84 -3.09
C ILE A 288 25.47 -22.17 -4.07
N PHE A 289 24.95 -21.64 -5.16
CA PHE A 289 25.75 -20.97 -6.17
C PHE A 289 25.73 -19.44 -6.04
N PHE A 290 25.13 -18.88 -4.97
CA PHE A 290 25.06 -17.43 -4.81
C PHE A 290 26.43 -16.80 -4.59
N GLU A 291 26.62 -15.56 -5.06
CA GLU A 291 27.78 -14.73 -4.76
C GLU A 291 27.89 -14.55 -3.23
N GLY A 292 29.08 -14.75 -2.65
CA GLY A 292 29.30 -14.65 -1.21
C GLY A 292 28.88 -15.87 -0.38
N ALA A 293 28.45 -16.97 -1.00
CA ALA A 293 28.26 -18.23 -0.28
C ALA A 293 29.62 -18.81 0.16
N ASP A 294 30.04 -18.52 1.39
CA ASP A 294 31.26 -19.03 2.03
C ASP A 294 31.12 -20.52 2.37
N TYR A 295 31.53 -21.39 1.45
CA TYR A 295 31.62 -22.84 1.69
C TYR A 295 32.76 -23.25 2.61
N GLU A 296 33.82 -22.44 2.68
CA GLU A 296 35.06 -22.87 3.30
C GLU A 296 35.01 -22.87 4.83
N ASN A 297 34.07 -22.13 5.46
CA ASN A 297 33.99 -22.03 6.92
C ASN A 297 33.15 -23.12 7.59
N HIS A 298 32.28 -23.85 6.88
CA HIS A 298 31.46 -24.93 7.49
C HIS A 298 32.08 -26.34 7.35
N MET A 299 33.05 -26.53 6.45
CA MET A 299 33.78 -27.80 6.34
C MET A 299 34.97 -27.91 7.31
N LEU A 300 35.34 -26.80 7.96
CA LEU A 300 36.43 -26.75 8.96
C LEU A 300 35.93 -26.85 10.42
N SER A 301 34.62 -26.74 10.67
CA SER A 301 34.05 -26.89 12.02
C SER A 301 33.62 -28.32 12.37
N GLU A 302 33.63 -29.25 11.41
CA GLU A 302 33.38 -30.68 11.63
C GLU A 302 34.62 -31.52 11.33
N SER A 303 35.72 -31.22 12.00
CA SER A 303 36.77 -32.20 12.29
C SER A 303 36.90 -32.34 13.80
N PRO A 304 36.14 -33.23 14.46
CA PRO A 304 36.52 -33.67 15.78
C PRO A 304 37.77 -34.55 15.62
N ASP A 305 38.75 -34.25 16.46
CA ASP A 305 40.06 -34.88 16.57
C ASP A 305 40.04 -36.41 16.40
N MET A 306 41.10 -36.94 15.77
CA MET A 306 41.55 -38.33 15.94
C MET A 306 41.97 -38.59 17.39
#